data_AF-A0AAD7SF24-F1
#
_entry.id   AF-A0AAD7SF24-F1
#
_cell.length_a   1.000
_cell.length_b   1.000
_cell.length_c   1.000
_cell.angle_alpha   90.00
_cell.angle_beta   90.00
_cell.angle_gamma   90.00
#
_symmetry.space_group_name_H-M   'P 1'
#
loop_
_entity.id
_entity.type
_entity.pdbx_description
1 polymer ?
#
loop_
_entity_poly.entity_id
_entity_poly.type
_entity_poly.pdbx_seq_one_letter_code
_entity_poly.pdbx_strand_id
1 'polypeptide(L)'
;MSAIKINDVSNSKDDSGEDKDWVAAKAAYDNLKSTKKPRPPKPQHAVTIAVSSRTLFNMVKERKIYEDEGLERYVAHQQQHEEEPLMPGVAFPFVKALMTVNARLRELYPDSEELFDIVLMTNNHAQVGVRLINSINHYDLTIERFCMTGGESPIGYLKAYMTNLYLSKDSEKVQEAIEEGIAAATMFTANKENPLSDTQLRVAFDGDAVLFSDESEIIVKKHGLDTFFEHEKEFENKPLAQGPLKCFLEALGRLQRKFYVKNERINCPVRTYLVTARSAASSGARVLKTLRSWGLEIDEALFLAGAPKGPLLEKIRPHIFFDDQMFHIEGAQELGTIAAHVPYGIGQKYHKGKLIEQNHKRK
;
A
#
# COMPACT_ATOMS: atom_id res chain seq x y z
N MET A 1 -17.43 53.24 -22.99
CA MET A 1 -17.75 51.96 -23.65
C MET A 1 -16.44 51.19 -23.72
N SER A 2 -16.08 50.48 -22.66
CA SER A 2 -16.40 49.07 -22.37
C SER A 2 -15.16 48.21 -22.63
N ALA A 3 -14.29 48.18 -21.61
CA ALA A 3 -13.23 47.19 -21.47
C ALA A 3 -13.87 45.81 -21.26
N ILE A 4 -13.50 44.83 -22.09
CA ILE A 4 -13.97 43.46 -21.98
C ILE A 4 -13.03 42.71 -21.03
N LYS A 5 -13.65 42.12 -20.00
CA LYS A 5 -13.04 41.38 -18.90
C LYS A 5 -12.55 40.00 -19.33
N ILE A 6 -11.50 39.60 -18.61
CA ILE A 6 -10.90 38.29 -18.40
C ILE A 6 -11.95 37.21 -18.11
N ASN A 7 -11.73 36.00 -18.64
CA ASN A 7 -12.22 34.75 -18.04
C ASN A 7 -11.13 33.68 -18.23
N ASP A 8 -10.19 33.66 -17.30
CA ASP A 8 -9.29 32.53 -17.10
C ASP A 8 -9.96 31.65 -16.04
N VAL A 9 -10.50 30.51 -16.45
CA VAL A 9 -11.15 29.56 -15.54
C VAL A 9 -10.04 28.70 -14.94
N SER A 10 -9.35 29.25 -13.94
CA SER A 10 -8.53 28.46 -13.02
C SER A 10 -9.47 27.63 -12.15
N ASN A 11 -9.50 26.32 -12.38
CA ASN A 11 -10.22 25.36 -11.57
C ASN A 11 -9.45 25.15 -10.25
N SER A 12 -9.51 26.13 -9.34
CA SER A 12 -9.08 26.00 -7.95
C SER A 12 -10.23 25.41 -7.15
N LYS A 13 -10.20 24.11 -6.87
CA LYS A 13 -11.11 23.48 -5.91
C LYS A 13 -10.30 22.84 -4.78
N ASP A 14 -10.58 23.31 -3.57
CA ASP A 14 -10.47 22.64 -2.26
C ASP A 14 -9.14 22.37 -1.54
N ASP A 15 -8.04 23.07 -1.87
CA ASP A 15 -6.81 22.94 -1.05
C ASP A 15 -6.84 23.82 0.24
N SER A 16 -7.68 24.86 0.28
CA SER A 16 -7.61 25.91 1.33
C SER A 16 -8.32 25.57 2.66
N GLY A 17 -9.11 24.49 2.70
CA GLY A 17 -9.87 24.07 3.87
C GLY A 17 -9.07 23.15 4.79
N GLU A 18 -8.48 22.10 4.21
CA GLU A 18 -7.69 21.10 4.94
C GLU A 18 -6.44 21.71 5.59
N ASP A 19 -5.76 22.63 4.90
CA ASP A 19 -4.61 23.37 5.42
C ASP A 19 -4.92 24.13 6.72
N LYS A 20 -6.14 24.69 6.83
CA LYS A 20 -6.54 25.48 8.01
C LYS A 20 -6.75 24.60 9.24
N ASP A 21 -7.37 23.43 9.06
CA ASP A 21 -7.62 22.50 10.16
C ASP A 21 -6.31 21.92 10.70
N TRP A 22 -5.37 21.57 9.82
CA TRP A 22 -4.03 21.10 10.23
C TRP A 22 -3.24 22.16 10.98
N VAL A 23 -3.24 23.40 10.48
CA VAL A 23 -2.57 24.53 11.14
C VAL A 23 -3.17 24.77 12.53
N ALA A 24 -4.50 24.71 12.66
CA ALA A 24 -5.18 24.88 13.94
C ALA A 24 -4.85 23.75 14.92
N ALA A 25 -4.85 22.49 14.46
CA ALA A 25 -4.48 21.33 15.29
C ALA A 25 -3.03 21.40 15.76
N LYS A 26 -2.10 21.78 14.87
CA LYS A 26 -0.68 21.97 15.21
C LYS A 26 -0.49 23.09 16.23
N ALA A 27 -1.15 24.23 16.04
CA ALA A 27 -1.11 25.34 16.99
C ALA A 27 -1.69 24.96 18.36
N ALA A 28 -2.77 24.16 18.41
CA ALA A 28 -3.32 23.66 19.67
C ALA A 28 -2.33 22.72 20.38
N TYR A 29 -1.66 21.85 19.63
CA TYR A 29 -0.64 20.93 20.14
C TYR A 29 0.58 21.66 20.73
N ASP A 30 1.12 22.64 20.00
CA ASP A 30 2.31 23.38 20.41
C ASP A 30 2.09 24.18 21.71
N ASN A 31 0.84 24.54 22.00
CA ASN A 31 0.44 25.24 23.22
C ASN A 31 0.29 24.34 24.47
N LEU A 32 0.43 23.01 24.35
CA LEU A 32 0.32 22.09 25.48
C LEU A 32 1.57 22.13 26.38
N LYS A 33 1.40 22.58 27.63
CA LYS A 33 2.44 22.53 28.67
C LYS A 33 2.47 21.14 29.33
N SER A 34 3.29 20.23 28.84
CA SER A 34 3.50 18.89 29.43
C SER A 34 4.97 18.48 29.44
N THR A 35 5.40 17.76 30.48
CA THR A 35 6.73 17.12 30.57
C THR A 35 6.87 15.91 29.65
N LYS A 36 5.74 15.35 29.18
CA LYS A 36 5.65 14.39 28.07
C LYS A 36 4.84 15.06 26.96
N LYS A 37 5.51 15.73 26.01
CA LYS A 37 4.82 16.37 24.87
C LYS A 37 4.03 15.30 24.07
N PRO A 38 2.71 15.46 23.83
CA PRO A 38 1.87 14.35 23.39
C PRO A 38 2.00 13.84 21.94
N ARG A 39 3.16 13.63 21.30
CA ARG A 39 3.32 13.41 19.82
C ARG A 39 2.51 14.35 18.90
N PRO A 40 3.16 15.12 18.01
CA PRO A 40 2.45 16.09 17.18
C PRO A 40 1.36 15.44 16.33
N PRO A 41 0.27 16.16 16.00
CA PRO A 41 -0.78 15.67 15.11
C PRO A 41 -0.19 15.16 13.78
N LYS A 42 -0.91 14.27 13.06
CA LYS A 42 -0.43 13.69 11.78
C LYS A 42 0.21 14.80 10.96
N PRO A 43 1.45 14.60 10.50
CA PRO A 43 2.01 15.54 9.58
C PRO A 43 1.30 15.46 8.24
N GLN A 44 1.00 16.62 7.63
CA GLN A 44 0.27 16.72 6.37
C GLN A 44 0.85 15.82 5.26
N HIS A 45 2.16 15.58 5.32
CA HIS A 45 2.91 14.82 4.31
C HIS A 45 3.28 13.38 4.73
N ALA A 46 2.73 12.87 5.83
CA ALA A 46 2.99 11.48 6.25
C ALA A 46 2.40 10.46 5.26
N VAL A 47 3.11 9.34 5.10
CA VAL A 47 2.67 8.20 4.28
C VAL A 47 1.74 7.34 5.12
N THR A 48 0.43 7.48 4.91
CA THR A 48 -0.57 6.79 5.71
C THR A 48 -0.78 5.35 5.24
N ILE A 49 -0.51 4.39 6.13
CA ILE A 49 -0.71 2.96 5.94
C ILE A 49 -1.86 2.52 6.86
N ALA A 50 -3.00 2.20 6.26
CA ALA A 50 -4.13 1.65 7.01
C ALA A 50 -4.04 0.12 7.02
N VAL A 51 -4.10 -0.47 8.20
CA VAL A 51 -4.10 -1.94 8.39
C VAL A 51 -5.38 -2.34 9.10
N SER A 52 -6.02 -3.42 8.64
CA SER A 52 -7.18 -3.93 9.37
C SER A 52 -6.78 -4.68 10.65
N SER A 53 -7.66 -4.67 11.65
CA SER A 53 -7.43 -5.41 12.91
C SER A 53 -7.08 -6.88 12.68
N ARG A 54 -7.74 -7.53 11.71
CA ARG A 54 -7.51 -8.94 11.32
C ARG A 54 -6.22 -9.18 10.52
N THR A 55 -5.60 -8.15 9.94
CA THR A 55 -4.26 -8.26 9.34
C THR A 55 -3.18 -8.00 10.35
N LEU A 56 -3.34 -7.01 11.21
CA LEU A 56 -2.37 -6.67 12.25
C LEU A 56 -2.26 -7.76 13.33
N PHE A 57 -3.40 -8.31 13.74
CA PHE A 57 -3.49 -9.34 14.78
C PHE A 57 -4.17 -10.61 14.27
N ASN A 58 -3.76 -11.75 14.82
CA ASN A 58 -4.42 -13.02 14.57
C ASN A 58 -5.72 -13.07 15.38
N MET A 59 -6.84 -12.85 14.69
CA MET A 59 -8.18 -12.86 15.26
C MET A 59 -9.06 -14.00 14.68
N VAL A 60 -8.45 -15.12 14.30
CA VAL A 60 -9.19 -16.25 13.67
C VAL A 60 -10.24 -16.82 14.63
N LYS A 61 -9.86 -17.00 15.91
CA LYS A 61 -10.78 -17.49 16.95
C LYS A 61 -11.94 -16.52 17.16
N GLU A 62 -11.65 -15.24 17.27
CA GLU A 62 -12.67 -14.24 17.56
C GLU A 62 -13.57 -13.98 16.35
N ARG A 63 -13.04 -14.09 15.13
CA ARG A 63 -13.87 -14.10 13.92
C ARG A 63 -14.86 -15.26 13.92
N LYS A 64 -14.43 -16.45 14.32
CA LYS A 64 -15.32 -17.61 14.41
C LYS A 64 -16.45 -17.39 15.42
N ILE A 65 -16.14 -16.81 16.58
CA ILE A 65 -17.17 -16.43 17.58
C ILE A 65 -18.18 -15.45 16.98
N TYR A 66 -17.72 -14.44 16.23
CA TYR A 66 -18.61 -13.49 15.56
C TYR A 66 -19.51 -14.17 14.52
N GLU A 67 -18.95 -15.06 13.70
CA GLU A 67 -19.68 -15.76 12.63
C GLU A 67 -20.68 -16.80 13.19
N ASP A 68 -20.30 -17.53 14.24
CA ASP A 68 -21.10 -18.62 14.82
C ASP A 68 -22.10 -18.12 15.89
N GLU A 69 -21.71 -17.16 16.73
CA GLU A 69 -22.45 -16.73 17.93
C GLU A 69 -22.93 -15.26 17.87
N GLY A 70 -22.51 -14.50 16.86
CA GLY A 70 -22.95 -13.12 16.62
C GLY A 70 -22.18 -12.04 17.39
N LEU A 71 -22.56 -10.78 17.13
CA LEU A 71 -21.86 -9.58 17.62
C LEU A 71 -21.78 -9.49 19.15
N GLU A 72 -22.88 -9.72 19.85
CA GLU A 72 -22.92 -9.56 21.32
C GLU A 72 -21.97 -10.52 22.03
N ARG A 73 -21.93 -11.76 21.56
CA ARG A 73 -21.03 -12.77 22.12
C ARG A 73 -19.57 -12.45 21.81
N TYR A 74 -19.29 -11.97 20.61
CA TYR A 74 -17.98 -11.50 20.20
C TYR A 74 -17.51 -10.33 21.08
N VAL A 75 -18.36 -9.32 21.32
CA VAL A 75 -18.02 -8.17 22.18
C VAL A 75 -17.73 -8.63 23.61
N ALA A 76 -18.59 -9.46 24.20
CA ALA A 76 -18.40 -10.00 25.54
C ALA A 76 -17.10 -10.83 25.64
N HIS A 77 -16.77 -11.60 24.60
CA HIS A 77 -15.50 -12.33 24.55
C HIS A 77 -14.29 -11.39 24.56
N GLN A 78 -14.32 -10.32 23.74
CA GLN A 78 -13.24 -9.34 23.69
C GLN A 78 -13.05 -8.64 25.04
N GLN A 79 -14.14 -8.26 25.71
CA GLN A 79 -14.12 -7.63 27.03
C GLN A 79 -13.51 -8.53 28.12
N GLN A 80 -13.89 -9.81 28.13
CA GLN A 80 -13.38 -10.78 29.10
C GLN A 80 -11.87 -11.04 28.97
N HIS A 81 -11.29 -10.78 27.80
CA HIS A 81 -9.89 -11.05 27.48
C HIS A 81 -9.12 -9.75 27.17
N GLU A 82 -9.57 -8.59 27.68
CA GLU A 82 -8.95 -7.27 27.42
C GLU A 82 -7.46 -7.21 27.79
N GLU A 83 -7.08 -7.91 28.86
CA GLU A 83 -5.70 -7.99 29.35
C GLU A 83 -4.86 -9.08 28.66
N GLU A 84 -5.45 -9.88 27.76
CA GLU A 84 -4.75 -10.90 27.01
C GLU A 84 -4.39 -10.38 25.61
N PRO A 85 -3.10 -10.11 25.34
CA PRO A 85 -2.66 -9.60 24.05
C PRO A 85 -3.02 -10.56 22.91
N LEU A 86 -3.55 -10.02 21.82
CA LEU A 86 -3.78 -10.78 20.59
C LEU A 86 -2.44 -11.24 20.02
N MET A 87 -2.39 -12.43 19.42
CA MET A 87 -1.18 -12.88 18.75
C MET A 87 -0.89 -12.04 17.50
N PRO A 88 0.39 -11.89 17.10
CA PRO A 88 0.77 -11.18 15.87
C PRO A 88 0.06 -11.73 14.63
N GLY A 89 -0.43 -10.84 13.78
CA GLY A 89 -1.03 -11.15 12.50
C GLY A 89 -0.04 -11.06 11.33
N VAL A 90 -0.55 -11.26 10.12
CA VAL A 90 0.24 -11.29 8.88
C VAL A 90 0.92 -9.95 8.54
N ALA A 91 0.31 -8.82 8.90
CA ALA A 91 0.88 -7.49 8.67
C ALA A 91 1.91 -7.09 9.74
N PHE A 92 2.05 -7.86 10.82
CA PHE A 92 2.86 -7.47 11.97
C PHE A 92 4.34 -7.24 11.62
N PRO A 93 5.04 -8.14 10.88
CA PRO A 93 6.43 -7.89 10.50
C PRO A 93 6.59 -6.67 9.59
N PHE A 94 5.64 -6.44 8.68
CA PHE A 94 5.61 -5.25 7.83
C PHE A 94 5.48 -3.97 8.65
N VAL A 95 4.57 -3.94 9.64
CA VAL A 95 4.42 -2.82 10.58
C VAL A 95 5.69 -2.55 11.37
N LYS A 96 6.37 -3.58 11.89
CA LYS A 96 7.67 -3.41 12.56
C LYS A 96 8.73 -2.83 11.62
N ALA A 97 8.79 -3.27 10.36
CA ALA A 97 9.73 -2.73 9.38
C ALA A 97 9.44 -1.25 9.03
N LEU A 98 8.17 -0.84 8.94
CA LEU A 98 7.81 0.58 8.79
C LEU A 98 8.31 1.40 9.98
N MET A 99 8.19 0.87 11.21
CA MET A 99 8.70 1.52 12.41
C MET A 99 10.23 1.63 12.41
N THR A 100 10.94 0.62 11.93
CA THR A 100 12.40 0.67 11.73
C THR A 100 12.79 1.81 10.78
N VAL A 101 12.06 1.95 9.66
CA VAL A 101 12.30 3.07 8.72
C VAL A 101 12.04 4.42 9.39
N ASN A 102 10.95 4.53 10.16
CA ASN A 102 10.63 5.76 10.90
C ASN A 102 11.71 6.14 11.92
N ALA A 103 12.27 5.17 12.65
CA ALA A 103 13.36 5.39 13.58
C ALA A 103 14.59 5.97 12.86
N ARG A 104 14.99 5.35 11.74
CA ARG A 104 16.10 5.82 10.89
C ARG A 104 15.85 7.21 10.30
N LEU A 105 14.61 7.51 9.90
CA LEU A 105 14.25 8.86 9.43
C LEU A 105 14.38 9.89 10.54
N ARG A 106 13.95 9.58 11.77
CA ARG A 106 14.07 10.48 12.92
C ARG A 106 15.52 10.71 13.36
N GLU A 107 16.39 9.71 13.22
CA GLU A 107 17.83 9.88 13.46
C GLU A 107 18.44 10.93 12.53
N LEU A 108 18.08 10.89 11.24
CA LEU A 108 18.61 11.79 10.21
C LEU A 108 17.89 13.15 10.14
N TYR A 109 16.61 13.15 10.52
CA TYR A 109 15.69 14.29 10.45
C TYR A 109 14.75 14.28 11.68
N PRO A 110 15.21 14.77 12.84
CA PRO A 110 14.45 14.72 14.10
C PRO A 110 13.06 15.35 14.02
N ASP A 111 12.93 16.44 13.25
CA ASP A 111 11.69 17.19 13.06
C ASP A 111 10.91 16.79 11.80
N SER A 112 11.31 15.69 11.13
CA SER A 112 10.65 15.27 9.89
C SER A 112 9.23 14.81 10.13
N GLU A 113 8.35 15.44 9.39
CA GLU A 113 6.94 15.15 9.28
C GLU A 113 6.63 14.07 8.21
N GLU A 114 7.53 13.85 7.26
CA GLU A 114 7.39 12.78 6.26
C GLU A 114 7.86 11.43 6.83
N LEU A 115 6.98 10.77 7.58
CA LEU A 115 7.15 9.44 8.17
C LEU A 115 6.00 8.52 7.71
N PHE A 116 6.09 7.23 8.01
CA PHE A 116 4.91 6.36 7.95
C PHE A 116 3.97 6.67 9.11
N ASP A 117 2.70 6.89 8.81
CA ASP A 117 1.60 6.98 9.77
C ASP A 117 0.76 5.71 9.68
N ILE A 118 0.79 4.89 10.72
CA ILE A 118 0.11 3.59 10.72
C ILE A 118 -1.22 3.77 11.44
N VAL A 119 -2.31 3.49 10.71
CA VAL A 119 -3.68 3.64 11.22
C VAL A 119 -4.32 2.27 11.33
N LEU A 120 -4.84 1.93 12.51
CA LEU A 120 -5.66 0.73 12.68
C LEU A 120 -7.09 1.02 12.19
N MET A 121 -7.55 0.26 11.20
CA MET A 121 -8.90 0.36 10.64
C MET A 121 -9.69 -0.88 11.03
N THR A 122 -10.86 -0.73 11.64
CA THR A 122 -11.66 -1.89 12.02
C THR A 122 -13.15 -1.62 11.92
N ASN A 123 -13.89 -2.63 11.45
CA ASN A 123 -15.34 -2.57 11.40
C ASN A 123 -15.98 -2.98 12.73
N ASN A 124 -15.17 -3.29 13.75
CA ASN A 124 -15.68 -3.77 15.02
C ASN A 124 -16.30 -2.63 15.83
N HIS A 125 -17.18 -3.02 16.76
CA HIS A 125 -17.76 -2.12 17.76
C HIS A 125 -16.68 -1.51 18.66
N ALA A 126 -16.85 -0.25 19.06
CA ALA A 126 -15.84 0.49 19.84
C ALA A 126 -15.45 -0.18 21.16
N GLN A 127 -16.36 -0.95 21.77
CA GLN A 127 -16.10 -1.68 23.01
C GLN A 127 -14.98 -2.72 22.90
N VAL A 128 -14.65 -3.21 21.70
CA VAL A 128 -13.52 -4.16 21.53
C VAL A 128 -12.16 -3.46 21.43
N GLY A 129 -12.16 -2.13 21.45
CA GLY A 129 -10.97 -1.31 21.23
C GLY A 129 -9.92 -1.46 22.32
N VAL A 130 -10.32 -1.72 23.56
CA VAL A 130 -9.40 -1.84 24.71
C VAL A 130 -8.40 -2.96 24.50
N ARG A 131 -8.85 -4.17 24.12
CA ARG A 131 -7.95 -5.29 23.84
C ARG A 131 -6.98 -5.00 22.68
N LEU A 132 -7.45 -4.30 21.65
CA LEU A 132 -6.60 -3.88 20.52
C LEU A 132 -5.52 -2.89 20.98
N ILE A 133 -5.87 -1.92 21.82
CA ILE A 133 -4.95 -0.94 22.40
C ILE A 133 -3.94 -1.65 23.31
N ASN A 134 -4.41 -2.54 24.20
CA ASN A 134 -3.55 -3.32 25.08
C ASN A 134 -2.57 -4.19 24.29
N SER A 135 -3.02 -4.80 23.19
CA SER A 135 -2.14 -5.57 22.29
C SER A 135 -1.10 -4.67 21.62
N ILE A 136 -1.50 -3.49 21.11
CA ILE A 136 -0.58 -2.50 20.51
C ILE A 136 0.49 -2.06 21.50
N ASN A 137 0.09 -1.77 22.75
CA ASN A 137 1.00 -1.38 23.82
C ASN A 137 1.92 -2.55 24.23
N HIS A 138 1.39 -3.77 24.34
CA HIS A 138 2.16 -4.97 24.70
C HIS A 138 3.33 -5.23 23.74
N TYR A 139 3.14 -4.96 22.44
CA TYR A 139 4.16 -5.15 21.41
C TYR A 139 4.96 -3.88 21.06
N ASP A 140 4.78 -2.82 21.85
CA ASP A 140 5.39 -1.50 21.62
C ASP A 140 5.17 -0.95 20.20
N LEU A 141 3.99 -1.18 19.61
CA LEU A 141 3.66 -0.69 18.28
C LEU A 141 3.35 0.81 18.34
N THR A 142 3.97 1.61 17.48
CA THR A 142 3.74 3.06 17.42
C THR A 142 2.51 3.41 16.59
N ILE A 143 1.35 2.87 16.98
CA ILE A 143 0.04 3.09 16.34
C ILE A 143 -0.80 3.93 17.29
N GLU A 144 -1.08 5.18 16.91
CA GLU A 144 -1.81 6.13 17.76
C GLU A 144 -3.19 6.46 17.20
N ARG A 145 -3.46 6.10 15.95
CA ARG A 145 -4.70 6.44 15.24
C ARG A 145 -5.50 5.18 14.98
N PHE A 146 -6.76 5.22 15.40
CA PHE A 146 -7.71 4.14 15.29
C PHE A 146 -8.97 4.68 14.65
N CYS A 147 -9.57 3.87 13.78
CA CYS A 147 -10.91 4.10 13.30
C CYS A 147 -11.71 2.81 13.49
N MET A 148 -12.75 2.91 14.31
CA MET A 148 -13.67 1.82 14.61
C MET A 148 -15.05 2.23 14.08
N THR A 149 -15.51 1.58 13.02
CA THR A 149 -16.71 2.03 12.30
C THR A 149 -18.01 1.40 12.82
N GLY A 150 -17.94 0.49 13.80
CA GLY A 150 -19.14 -0.08 14.43
C GLY A 150 -20.04 -0.88 13.48
N GLY A 151 -19.48 -1.45 12.42
CA GLY A 151 -20.17 -2.24 11.41
C GLY A 151 -20.22 -1.58 10.03
N GLU A 152 -20.02 -0.26 9.96
CA GLU A 152 -20.04 0.49 8.71
C GLU A 152 -18.79 0.27 7.85
N SER A 153 -18.89 0.57 6.56
CA SER A 153 -17.74 0.41 5.64
C SER A 153 -16.61 1.39 5.98
N PRO A 154 -15.33 0.95 6.00
CA PRO A 154 -14.19 1.82 6.35
C PRO A 154 -13.78 2.77 5.23
N ILE A 155 -14.33 2.61 4.01
CA ILE A 155 -13.82 3.25 2.80
C ILE A 155 -13.87 4.78 2.85
N GLY A 156 -14.99 5.35 3.32
CA GLY A 156 -15.11 6.79 3.49
C GLY A 156 -14.07 7.36 4.45
N TYR A 157 -13.77 6.63 5.52
CA TYR A 157 -12.71 6.99 6.45
C TYR A 157 -11.33 6.84 5.82
N LEU A 158 -11.03 5.76 5.10
CA LEU A 158 -9.75 5.59 4.40
C LEU A 158 -9.42 6.80 3.51
N LYS A 159 -10.44 7.34 2.82
CA LYS A 159 -10.33 8.57 2.02
C LYS A 159 -10.05 9.80 2.87
N ALA A 160 -10.80 10.00 3.95
CA ALA A 160 -10.60 11.10 4.90
C ALA A 160 -9.22 11.05 5.61
N TYR A 161 -8.69 9.85 5.82
CA TYR A 161 -7.34 9.64 6.35
C TYR A 161 -6.23 9.90 5.32
N MET A 162 -6.58 10.13 4.05
CA MET A 162 -5.67 10.23 2.90
C MET A 162 -4.76 8.99 2.80
N THR A 163 -5.36 7.82 2.88
CA THR A 163 -4.65 6.55 2.94
C THR A 163 -3.83 6.32 1.65
N ASN A 164 -2.53 6.06 1.80
CA ASN A 164 -1.65 5.72 0.68
C ASN A 164 -1.65 4.21 0.39
N LEU A 165 -1.91 3.37 1.40
CA LEU A 165 -2.04 1.92 1.25
C LEU A 165 -3.01 1.36 2.30
N TYR A 166 -3.98 0.57 1.87
CA TYR A 166 -4.88 -0.18 2.75
C TYR A 166 -4.62 -1.70 2.65
N LEU A 167 -4.35 -2.34 3.78
CA LEU A 167 -4.08 -3.77 3.87
C LEU A 167 -5.13 -4.48 4.73
N SER A 168 -5.86 -5.43 4.13
CA SER A 168 -6.92 -6.15 4.83
C SER A 168 -6.94 -7.64 4.52
N LYS A 169 -7.64 -8.44 5.35
CA LYS A 169 -8.04 -9.82 5.03
C LYS A 169 -9.42 -9.87 4.36
N ASP A 170 -10.06 -8.71 4.21
CA ASP A 170 -11.38 -8.57 3.62
C ASP A 170 -11.26 -8.18 2.14
N SER A 171 -11.45 -9.14 1.24
CA SER A 171 -11.29 -8.90 -0.20
C SER A 171 -12.34 -7.96 -0.76
N GLU A 172 -13.55 -7.95 -0.21
CA GLU A 172 -14.62 -7.02 -0.62
C GLU A 172 -14.24 -5.59 -0.27
N LYS A 173 -13.75 -5.35 0.96
CA LYS A 173 -13.29 -4.00 1.34
C LYS A 173 -12.04 -3.55 0.60
N VAL A 174 -11.16 -4.47 0.21
CA VAL A 174 -10.03 -4.14 -0.65
C VAL A 174 -10.50 -3.72 -2.04
N GLN A 175 -11.47 -4.43 -2.61
CA GLN A 175 -12.07 -4.11 -3.89
C GLN A 175 -12.74 -2.72 -3.87
N GLU A 176 -13.57 -2.45 -2.87
CA GLU A 176 -14.22 -1.13 -2.68
C GLU A 176 -13.17 0.00 -2.55
N ALA A 177 -12.05 -0.24 -1.87
CA ALA A 177 -10.97 0.76 -1.72
C ALA A 177 -10.29 1.07 -3.06
N ILE A 178 -9.99 0.06 -3.87
CA ILE A 178 -9.39 0.22 -5.21
C ILE A 178 -10.32 1.00 -6.15
N GLU A 179 -11.63 0.75 -6.05
CA GLU A 179 -12.65 1.47 -6.84
C GLU A 179 -12.68 2.97 -6.51
N GLU A 180 -12.48 3.32 -5.25
CA GLU A 180 -12.32 4.70 -4.77
C GLU A 180 -10.93 5.30 -5.02
N GLY A 181 -10.04 4.57 -5.71
CA GLY A 181 -8.70 5.04 -6.07
C GLY A 181 -7.68 4.98 -4.94
N ILE A 182 -7.96 4.22 -3.88
CA ILE A 182 -7.04 3.96 -2.77
C ILE A 182 -6.25 2.68 -3.11
N ALA A 183 -4.92 2.73 -3.06
CA ALA A 183 -4.12 1.53 -3.24
C ALA A 183 -4.43 0.55 -2.10
N ALA A 184 -4.82 -0.67 -2.45
CA ALA A 184 -5.19 -1.67 -1.45
C ALA A 184 -4.84 -3.09 -1.90
N ALA A 185 -4.67 -3.98 -0.93
CA ALA A 185 -4.42 -5.38 -1.19
C ALA A 185 -4.95 -6.30 -0.09
N THR A 186 -5.36 -7.51 -0.48
CA THR A 186 -5.79 -8.56 0.43
C THR A 186 -4.59 -9.38 0.88
N MET A 187 -4.26 -9.42 2.17
CA MET A 187 -3.08 -10.10 2.68
C MET A 187 -3.31 -11.58 2.98
N PHE A 188 -2.33 -12.41 2.60
CA PHE A 188 -2.30 -13.84 2.81
C PHE A 188 -1.08 -14.25 3.64
N THR A 189 -1.30 -15.14 4.60
CA THR A 189 -0.23 -15.66 5.47
C THR A 189 0.64 -16.65 4.71
N ALA A 190 1.95 -16.61 4.91
CA ALA A 190 2.87 -17.60 4.39
C ALA A 190 2.63 -19.00 5.00
N ASN A 191 2.89 -20.07 4.25
CA ASN A 191 2.70 -21.46 4.72
C ASN A 191 3.87 -21.96 5.58
N LYS A 192 5.00 -21.24 5.57
CA LYS A 192 6.17 -21.50 6.39
C LYS A 192 6.76 -20.17 6.87
N GLU A 193 7.40 -20.20 8.03
CA GLU A 193 8.12 -19.04 8.54
C GLU A 193 9.44 -18.86 7.79
N ASN A 194 9.68 -17.64 7.31
CA ASN A 194 10.95 -17.22 6.75
C ASN A 194 11.46 -16.02 7.55
N PRO A 195 12.76 -16.01 7.93
CA PRO A 195 13.33 -14.87 8.63
C PRO A 195 13.36 -13.65 7.71
N LEU A 196 12.71 -12.58 8.16
CA LEU A 196 12.67 -11.28 7.48
C LEU A 196 13.82 -10.40 7.97
N SER A 197 14.05 -9.29 7.26
CA SER A 197 15.14 -8.36 7.57
C SER A 197 14.72 -7.38 8.66
N ASP A 198 15.39 -7.38 9.81
CA ASP A 198 15.07 -6.45 10.91
C ASP A 198 15.52 -5.00 10.65
N THR A 199 16.41 -4.80 9.67
CA THR A 199 17.04 -3.50 9.35
C THR A 199 16.46 -2.82 8.12
N GLN A 200 15.66 -3.53 7.31
CA GLN A 200 15.16 -3.03 6.03
C GLN A 200 13.71 -3.42 5.83
N LEU A 201 12.88 -2.47 5.45
CA LEU A 201 11.62 -2.70 4.76
C LEU A 201 11.89 -3.13 3.31
N ARG A 202 11.47 -4.34 2.97
CA ARG A 202 11.56 -4.90 1.61
C ARG A 202 10.16 -5.06 1.01
N VAL A 203 9.89 -4.37 -0.09
CA VAL A 203 8.58 -4.37 -0.74
C VAL A 203 8.73 -4.83 -2.19
N ALA A 204 8.08 -5.95 -2.53
CA ALA A 204 8.12 -6.49 -3.88
C ALA A 204 6.78 -6.26 -4.59
N PHE A 205 6.84 -5.92 -5.86
CA PHE A 205 5.68 -5.64 -6.70
C PHE A 205 5.75 -6.46 -7.98
N ASP A 206 4.63 -7.01 -8.42
CA ASP A 206 4.44 -7.24 -9.85
C ASP A 206 4.37 -5.92 -10.63
N GLY A 207 4.61 -6.00 -11.93
CA GLY A 207 4.50 -4.89 -12.86
C GLY A 207 3.05 -4.64 -13.28
N ASP A 208 2.54 -5.48 -14.19
CA ASP A 208 1.24 -5.31 -14.82
C ASP A 208 0.11 -5.49 -13.80
N ALA A 209 -1.00 -4.75 -13.98
CA ALA A 209 -2.15 -4.73 -13.07
C ALA A 209 -1.87 -4.37 -11.58
N VAL A 210 -0.61 -4.05 -11.23
CA VAL A 210 -0.20 -3.62 -9.89
C VAL A 210 0.42 -2.22 -9.94
N LEU A 211 1.59 -2.07 -10.56
CA LEU A 211 2.24 -0.77 -10.77
C LEU A 211 1.78 -0.10 -12.08
N PHE A 212 1.55 -0.90 -13.10
CA PHE A 212 1.04 -0.49 -14.40
C PHE A 212 -0.42 -0.96 -14.56
N SER A 213 -1.11 -0.41 -15.56
CA SER A 213 -2.45 -0.88 -15.91
C SER A 213 -2.41 -2.29 -16.49
N ASP A 214 -3.60 -2.85 -16.69
CA ASP A 214 -3.87 -4.13 -17.35
C ASP A 214 -3.85 -4.04 -18.89
N GLU A 215 -3.35 -2.94 -19.48
CA GLU A 215 -3.24 -2.73 -20.93
C GLU A 215 -2.59 -3.91 -21.64
N SER A 216 -1.49 -4.42 -21.07
CA SER A 216 -0.72 -5.51 -21.66
C SER A 216 -1.46 -6.85 -21.60
N GLU A 217 -2.17 -7.11 -20.51
CA GLU A 217 -3.00 -8.31 -20.36
C GLU A 217 -4.16 -8.31 -21.38
N ILE A 218 -4.77 -7.14 -21.63
CA ILE A 218 -5.81 -6.96 -22.65
C ILE A 218 -5.30 -7.35 -24.03
N ILE A 219 -4.09 -6.92 -24.39
CA ILE A 219 -3.50 -7.24 -25.69
C ILE A 219 -3.24 -8.74 -25.81
N VAL A 220 -2.63 -9.36 -24.78
CA VAL A 220 -2.33 -10.80 -24.79
C VAL A 220 -3.61 -11.63 -24.90
N LYS A 221 -4.65 -11.34 -24.12
CA LYS A 221 -5.93 -12.10 -24.19
C LYS A 221 -6.67 -11.93 -25.51
N LYS A 222 -6.60 -10.75 -26.14
CA LYS A 222 -7.32 -10.48 -27.40
C LYS A 222 -6.54 -10.88 -28.66
N HIS A 223 -5.22 -10.73 -28.65
CA HIS A 223 -4.39 -10.77 -29.87
C HIS A 223 -3.16 -11.67 -29.75
N GLY A 224 -2.94 -12.32 -28.61
CA GLY A 224 -1.82 -13.23 -28.39
C GLY A 224 -0.48 -12.55 -28.08
N LEU A 225 0.54 -13.37 -27.83
CA LEU A 225 1.86 -12.93 -27.37
C LEU A 225 2.68 -12.21 -28.45
N ASP A 226 2.59 -12.63 -29.71
CA ASP A 226 3.35 -12.00 -30.80
C ASP A 226 2.94 -10.54 -30.99
N THR A 227 1.63 -10.29 -31.06
CA THR A 227 1.07 -8.93 -31.13
C THR A 227 1.46 -8.09 -29.91
N PHE A 228 1.55 -8.70 -28.73
CA PHE A 228 2.03 -8.01 -27.53
C PHE A 228 3.50 -7.58 -27.67
N PHE A 229 4.39 -8.43 -28.19
CA PHE A 229 5.79 -8.05 -28.37
C PHE A 229 5.97 -6.97 -29.44
N GLU A 230 5.20 -7.02 -30.53
CA GLU A 230 5.19 -5.96 -31.54
C GLU A 230 4.71 -4.63 -30.95
N HIS A 231 3.63 -4.66 -30.17
CA HIS A 231 3.09 -3.50 -29.47
C HIS A 231 4.11 -2.90 -28.49
N GLU A 232 4.78 -3.73 -27.68
CA GLU A 232 5.78 -3.25 -26.72
C GLU A 232 6.99 -2.61 -27.41
N LYS A 233 7.38 -3.12 -28.58
CA LYS A 233 8.44 -2.54 -29.41
C LYS A 233 8.01 -1.20 -30.04
N GLU A 234 6.79 -1.13 -30.56
CA GLU A 234 6.24 0.09 -31.17
C GLU A 234 6.09 1.22 -30.13
N PHE A 235 5.58 0.89 -28.94
CA PHE A 235 5.27 1.83 -27.87
C PHE A 235 6.35 1.91 -26.78
N GLU A 236 7.57 1.43 -27.04
CA GLU A 236 8.66 1.35 -26.06
C GLU A 236 8.94 2.69 -25.35
N ASN A 237 8.81 3.81 -26.07
CA ASN A 237 9.04 5.16 -25.55
C ASN A 237 7.78 5.85 -25.02
N LYS A 238 6.62 5.19 -25.06
CA LYS A 238 5.37 5.69 -24.50
C LYS A 238 5.15 5.04 -23.13
N PRO A 239 5.09 5.82 -22.04
CA PRO A 239 4.87 5.28 -20.70
C PRO A 239 3.63 4.38 -20.64
N LEU A 240 3.73 3.28 -19.87
CA LEU A 240 2.57 2.47 -19.51
C LEU A 240 1.60 3.31 -18.67
N ALA A 241 0.30 3.05 -18.80
CA ALA A 241 -0.68 3.66 -17.92
C ALA A 241 -0.49 3.17 -16.47
N GLN A 242 -0.90 3.99 -15.51
CA GLN A 242 -0.70 3.70 -14.09
C GLN A 242 -1.65 2.62 -13.57
N GLY A 243 -1.10 1.73 -12.73
CA GLY A 243 -1.85 0.77 -11.93
C GLY A 243 -2.24 1.32 -10.56
N PRO A 244 -2.98 0.53 -9.77
CA PRO A 244 -3.53 0.97 -8.48
C PRO A 244 -2.45 1.26 -7.41
N LEU A 245 -1.27 0.61 -7.47
CA LEU A 245 -0.23 0.76 -6.45
C LEU A 245 0.87 1.77 -6.81
N LYS A 246 0.77 2.48 -7.95
CA LYS A 246 1.75 3.52 -8.34
C LYS A 246 1.93 4.58 -7.25
N CYS A 247 0.82 5.08 -6.67
CA CYS A 247 0.88 6.14 -5.66
C CYS A 247 1.63 5.71 -4.39
N PHE A 248 1.52 4.43 -4.02
CA PHE A 248 2.27 3.86 -2.91
C PHE A 248 3.76 3.74 -3.25
N LEU A 249 4.12 3.29 -4.45
CA LEU A 249 5.53 3.27 -4.89
C LEU A 249 6.12 4.70 -4.93
N GLU A 250 5.35 5.70 -5.36
CA GLU A 250 5.76 7.10 -5.31
C GLU A 250 6.05 7.58 -3.88
N ALA A 251 5.22 7.16 -2.92
CA ALA A 251 5.44 7.46 -1.51
C ALA A 251 6.72 6.80 -0.97
N LEU A 252 6.98 5.53 -1.30
CA LEU A 252 8.24 4.86 -0.96
C LEU A 252 9.43 5.58 -1.60
N GLY A 253 9.34 5.95 -2.88
CA GLY A 253 10.40 6.66 -3.60
C GLY A 253 10.70 8.03 -3.00
N ARG A 254 9.69 8.77 -2.50
CA ARG A 254 9.90 10.01 -1.74
C ARG A 254 10.72 9.77 -0.48
N LEU A 255 10.38 8.75 0.30
CA LEU A 255 11.11 8.40 1.53
C LEU A 255 12.54 7.93 1.23
N GLN A 256 12.73 7.09 0.21
CA GLN A 256 14.06 6.65 -0.25
C GLN A 256 14.97 7.85 -0.59
N ARG A 257 14.45 8.85 -1.32
CA ARG A 257 15.21 10.05 -1.67
C ARG A 257 15.72 10.82 -0.45
N LYS A 258 15.00 10.82 0.69
CA LYS A 258 15.49 11.46 1.93
C LYS A 258 16.78 10.80 2.42
N PHE A 259 16.86 9.47 2.36
CA PHE A 259 18.10 8.75 2.68
C PHE A 259 19.21 9.04 1.66
N TYR A 260 18.87 9.15 0.38
CA TYR A 260 19.87 9.41 -0.67
C TYR A 260 20.55 10.76 -0.50
N VAL A 261 19.78 11.80 -0.14
CA VAL A 261 20.30 13.15 0.15
C VAL A 261 21.27 13.16 1.34
N LYS A 262 21.16 12.18 2.26
CA LYS A 262 22.07 12.00 3.39
C LYS A 262 23.22 11.02 3.10
N ASN A 263 23.46 10.69 1.83
CA ASN A 263 24.46 9.70 1.39
C ASN A 263 24.19 8.26 1.91
N GLU A 264 22.96 7.95 2.32
CA GLU A 264 22.56 6.63 2.82
C GLU A 264 21.89 5.78 1.74
N ARG A 265 22.26 5.97 0.47
CA ARG A 265 21.67 5.22 -0.65
C ARG A 265 21.89 3.72 -0.55
N ILE A 266 23.10 3.30 -0.19
CA ILE A 266 23.45 1.88 -0.06
C ILE A 266 22.80 1.26 1.19
N ASN A 267 22.73 2.00 2.29
CA ASN A 267 22.13 1.54 3.56
C ASN A 267 20.68 1.98 3.73
N CYS A 268 20.00 2.32 2.62
CA CYS A 268 18.62 2.76 2.69
C CYS A 268 17.77 1.66 3.34
N PRO A 269 16.99 1.97 4.39
CA PRO A 269 16.17 0.99 5.07
C PRO A 269 14.91 0.65 4.28
N VAL A 270 14.67 1.28 3.12
CA VAL A 270 13.57 0.93 2.20
C VAL A 270 14.17 0.38 0.93
N ARG A 271 13.79 -0.85 0.57
CA ARG A 271 14.23 -1.52 -0.66
C ARG A 271 13.05 -2.02 -1.47
N THR A 272 12.98 -1.62 -2.73
CA THR A 272 11.88 -1.93 -3.64
C THR A 272 12.30 -2.89 -4.73
N TYR A 273 11.42 -3.83 -5.05
CA TYR A 273 11.67 -4.89 -6.04
C TYR A 273 10.55 -4.91 -7.08
N LEU A 274 10.90 -4.94 -8.36
CA LEU A 274 10.00 -5.30 -9.44
C LEU A 274 10.21 -6.78 -9.76
N VAL A 275 9.18 -7.60 -9.65
CA VAL A 275 9.20 -9.05 -9.92
C VAL A 275 8.14 -9.37 -10.97
N THR A 276 8.52 -9.34 -12.24
CA THR A 276 7.56 -9.40 -13.37
C THR A 276 7.77 -10.60 -14.28
N ALA A 277 6.67 -11.18 -14.76
CA ALA A 277 6.70 -12.26 -15.76
C ALA A 277 7.20 -11.77 -17.14
N ARG A 278 7.32 -10.46 -17.36
CA ARG A 278 7.85 -9.89 -18.60
C ARG A 278 9.28 -10.36 -18.90
N SER A 279 9.61 -10.42 -20.18
CA SER A 279 10.97 -10.68 -20.66
C SER A 279 11.76 -9.38 -20.69
N ALA A 280 13.00 -9.41 -20.19
CA ALA A 280 13.89 -8.26 -20.25
C ALA A 280 14.16 -7.82 -21.69
N ALA A 281 14.29 -8.79 -22.61
CA ALA A 281 14.71 -8.54 -23.98
C ALA A 281 13.60 -7.97 -24.88
N SER A 282 12.34 -8.37 -24.66
CA SER A 282 11.24 -8.01 -25.57
C SER A 282 10.24 -7.00 -24.99
N SER A 283 10.04 -6.96 -23.68
CA SER A 283 9.02 -6.09 -23.05
C SER A 283 9.48 -5.36 -21.79
N GLY A 284 10.77 -5.47 -21.43
CA GLY A 284 11.33 -4.86 -20.23
C GLY A 284 11.75 -3.40 -20.38
N ALA A 285 12.14 -2.97 -21.59
CA ALA A 285 12.61 -1.60 -21.82
C ALA A 285 11.53 -0.55 -21.53
N ARG A 286 10.28 -0.78 -21.98
CA ARG A 286 9.14 0.11 -21.75
C ARG A 286 8.83 0.27 -20.25
N VAL A 287 8.92 -0.82 -19.49
CA VAL A 287 8.73 -0.83 -18.03
C VAL A 287 9.75 0.09 -17.33
N LEU A 288 11.03 -0.09 -17.62
CA LEU A 288 12.09 0.73 -17.01
C LEU A 288 12.02 2.20 -17.42
N LYS A 289 11.69 2.47 -18.69
CA LYS A 289 11.46 3.84 -19.19
C LYS A 289 10.25 4.49 -18.52
N THR A 290 9.18 3.73 -18.28
CA THR A 290 7.99 4.20 -17.57
C THR A 290 8.33 4.62 -16.13
N LEU A 291 8.98 3.75 -15.36
CA LEU A 291 9.42 4.06 -13.99
C LEU A 291 10.30 5.32 -13.95
N ARG A 292 11.26 5.41 -14.87
CA ARG A 292 12.12 6.59 -15.01
C ARG A 292 11.31 7.86 -15.32
N SER A 293 10.31 7.78 -16.20
CA SER A 293 9.47 8.93 -16.54
C SER A 293 8.64 9.44 -15.35
N TRP A 294 8.33 8.56 -14.39
CA TRP A 294 7.69 8.91 -13.13
C TRP A 294 8.68 9.40 -12.05
N GLY A 295 9.99 9.44 -12.36
CA GLY A 295 11.02 9.76 -11.36
C GLY A 295 11.15 8.71 -10.26
N LEU A 296 10.77 7.46 -10.56
CA LEU A 296 10.85 6.33 -9.65
C LEU A 296 12.04 5.44 -10.00
N GLU A 297 12.80 5.10 -8.96
CA GLU A 297 13.92 4.18 -9.03
C GLU A 297 13.53 2.93 -8.25
N ILE A 298 13.58 1.78 -8.91
CA ILE A 298 13.45 0.46 -8.27
C ILE A 298 14.86 -0.05 -7.98
N ASP A 299 15.10 -0.58 -6.78
CA ASP A 299 16.43 -1.05 -6.40
C ASP A 299 16.83 -2.32 -7.16
N GLU A 300 15.89 -3.24 -7.35
CA GLU A 300 16.11 -4.50 -8.07
C GLU A 300 14.93 -4.83 -8.99
N ALA A 301 15.21 -5.00 -10.28
CA ALA A 301 14.22 -5.40 -11.29
C ALA A 301 14.52 -6.80 -11.82
N LEU A 302 13.59 -7.73 -11.60
CA LEU A 302 13.69 -9.13 -11.95
C LEU A 302 12.66 -9.43 -13.05
N PHE A 303 13.16 -9.72 -14.24
CA PHE A 303 12.37 -10.07 -15.42
C PHE A 303 12.44 -11.59 -15.63
N LEU A 304 11.33 -12.27 -15.41
CA LEU A 304 11.30 -13.73 -15.34
C LEU A 304 10.99 -14.41 -16.68
N ALA A 305 10.56 -13.68 -17.70
CA ALA A 305 10.18 -14.25 -19.00
C ALA A 305 9.25 -15.47 -18.88
N GLY A 306 8.25 -15.38 -18.00
CA GLY A 306 7.29 -16.45 -17.70
C GLY A 306 7.72 -17.48 -16.64
N ALA A 307 8.95 -17.41 -16.13
CA ALA A 307 9.38 -18.29 -15.04
C ALA A 307 8.61 -17.99 -13.72
N PRO A 308 8.44 -18.99 -12.83
CA PRO A 308 7.79 -18.78 -11.54
C PRO A 308 8.47 -17.73 -10.67
N LYS A 309 7.69 -16.86 -10.02
CA LYS A 309 8.19 -15.79 -9.14
C LYS A 309 8.70 -16.30 -7.80
N GLY A 310 8.11 -17.39 -7.31
CA GLY A 310 8.33 -17.96 -5.98
C GLY A 310 9.80 -18.13 -5.57
N PRO A 311 10.67 -18.79 -6.38
CA PRO A 311 12.09 -18.98 -6.02
C PRO A 311 12.85 -17.67 -5.82
N LEU A 312 12.51 -16.61 -6.58
CA LEU A 312 13.13 -15.30 -6.39
C LEU A 312 12.60 -14.59 -5.15
N LEU A 313 11.31 -14.75 -4.85
CA LEU A 313 10.71 -14.21 -3.63
C LEU A 313 11.30 -14.85 -2.36
N GLU A 314 11.57 -16.16 -2.39
CA GLU A 314 12.25 -16.87 -1.30
C GLU A 314 13.68 -16.34 -1.05
N LYS A 315 14.37 -15.92 -2.11
CA LYS A 315 15.68 -15.25 -2.01
C LYS A 315 15.55 -13.82 -1.46
N ILE A 316 14.59 -13.05 -1.96
CA ILE A 316 14.38 -11.65 -1.59
C ILE A 316 13.92 -11.52 -0.13
N ARG A 317 13.06 -12.45 0.31
CA ARG A 317 12.36 -12.42 1.61
C ARG A 317 11.70 -11.06 1.85
N PRO A 318 10.76 -10.63 0.99
CA PRO A 318 10.12 -9.35 1.16
C PRO A 318 9.17 -9.39 2.37
N HIS A 319 8.98 -8.23 3.00
CA HIS A 319 7.96 -8.08 4.05
C HIS A 319 6.55 -8.19 3.48
N ILE A 320 6.40 -7.83 2.20
CA ILE A 320 5.16 -7.95 1.45
C ILE A 320 5.47 -8.03 -0.05
N PHE A 321 4.80 -8.95 -0.73
CA PHE A 321 4.79 -9.07 -2.19
C PHE A 321 3.38 -8.80 -2.73
N PHE A 322 3.26 -7.88 -3.69
CA PHE A 322 1.98 -7.53 -4.34
C PHE A 322 1.87 -8.16 -5.72
N ASP A 323 0.74 -8.82 -5.99
CA ASP A 323 0.45 -9.44 -7.28
C ASP A 323 -1.07 -9.42 -7.53
N ASP A 324 -1.51 -9.32 -8.78
CA ASP A 324 -2.92 -9.35 -9.17
C ASP A 324 -3.45 -10.77 -9.43
N GLN A 325 -2.58 -11.77 -9.50
CA GLN A 325 -2.95 -13.15 -9.83
C GLN A 325 -2.83 -14.07 -8.63
N MET A 326 -3.94 -14.73 -8.25
CA MET A 326 -3.97 -15.67 -7.13
C MET A 326 -2.97 -16.82 -7.27
N PHE A 327 -2.68 -17.30 -8.48
CA PHE A 327 -1.66 -18.33 -8.70
C PHE A 327 -0.26 -17.89 -8.23
N HIS A 328 0.10 -16.61 -8.43
CA HIS A 328 1.37 -16.07 -7.94
C HIS A 328 1.36 -15.85 -6.43
N ILE A 329 0.21 -15.47 -5.86
CA ILE A 329 0.01 -15.37 -4.41
C ILE A 329 0.21 -16.73 -3.74
N GLU A 330 -0.44 -17.78 -4.25
CA GLU A 330 -0.33 -19.15 -3.72
C GLU A 330 1.12 -19.66 -3.80
N GLY A 331 1.77 -19.53 -4.96
CA GLY A 331 3.17 -19.93 -5.12
C GLY A 331 4.15 -19.16 -4.21
N ALA A 332 3.85 -17.90 -3.91
CA ALA A 332 4.63 -17.12 -2.94
C ALA A 332 4.41 -17.62 -1.50
N GLN A 333 3.17 -17.95 -1.12
CA GLN A 333 2.84 -18.47 0.21
C GLN A 333 3.51 -19.83 0.47
N GLU A 334 3.49 -20.74 -0.51
CA GLU A 334 4.15 -22.05 -0.43
C GLU A 334 5.65 -21.92 -0.13
N LEU A 335 6.29 -20.90 -0.71
CA LEU A 335 7.71 -20.61 -0.51
C LEU A 335 7.99 -19.63 0.63
N GLY A 336 7.02 -19.40 1.51
CA GLY A 336 7.22 -18.70 2.77
C GLY A 336 7.25 -17.18 2.63
N THR A 337 6.64 -16.64 1.57
CA THR A 337 6.54 -15.19 1.34
C THR A 337 5.16 -14.68 1.75
N ILE A 338 5.12 -13.56 2.49
CA ILE A 338 3.87 -12.84 2.76
C ILE A 338 3.43 -12.16 1.47
N ALA A 339 2.27 -12.57 0.95
CA ALA A 339 1.76 -12.12 -0.32
C ALA A 339 0.45 -11.33 -0.13
N ALA A 340 0.19 -10.38 -1.02
CA ALA A 340 -0.95 -9.51 -0.97
C ALA A 340 -1.58 -9.36 -2.38
N HIS A 341 -2.80 -9.85 -2.52
CA HIS A 341 -3.54 -9.83 -3.77
C HIS A 341 -4.13 -8.46 -4.05
N VAL A 342 -3.87 -7.93 -5.24
CA VAL A 342 -4.43 -6.68 -5.74
C VAL A 342 -5.54 -7.02 -6.73
N PRO A 343 -6.84 -6.95 -6.37
CA PRO A 343 -7.93 -7.32 -7.26
C PRO A 343 -8.19 -6.22 -8.32
N TYR A 344 -7.28 -6.11 -9.29
CA TYR A 344 -7.30 -5.15 -10.39
C TYR A 344 -6.97 -5.86 -11.71
N GLY A 345 -7.53 -5.39 -12.82
CA GLY A 345 -7.19 -5.86 -14.17
C GLY A 345 -8.13 -6.93 -14.70
N ILE A 346 -8.17 -7.14 -16.03
CA ILE A 346 -9.20 -7.90 -16.78
C ILE A 346 -9.52 -9.34 -16.32
N GLY A 347 -8.71 -9.92 -15.44
CA GLY A 347 -9.02 -11.19 -14.76
C GLY A 347 -9.94 -11.07 -13.54
N GLN A 348 -10.18 -9.86 -13.03
CA GLN A 348 -10.88 -9.54 -11.78
C GLN A 348 -12.27 -8.91 -11.99
N LYS A 349 -12.90 -8.31 -10.97
CA LYS A 349 -14.18 -7.58 -11.15
C LYS A 349 -14.00 -6.13 -11.64
N TYR A 350 -12.80 -5.56 -11.54
CA TYR A 350 -12.53 -4.14 -11.81
C TYR A 350 -11.41 -3.92 -12.83
N HIS A 351 -11.73 -3.18 -13.91
CA HIS A 351 -10.86 -2.98 -15.07
C HIS A 351 -10.93 -1.51 -15.52
N LYS A 352 -9.77 -0.85 -15.63
CA LYS A 352 -9.67 0.52 -16.19
C LYS A 352 -8.65 0.65 -17.32
N GLY A 353 -7.98 -0.42 -17.71
CA GLY A 353 -7.07 -0.44 -18.86
C GLY A 353 -7.79 -0.05 -20.15
N LYS A 354 -7.30 1.00 -20.80
CA LYS A 354 -7.72 1.37 -22.16
C LYS A 354 -6.58 1.07 -23.11
N LEU A 355 -6.90 0.46 -24.25
CA LEU A 355 -5.94 0.27 -25.33
C LEU A 355 -5.52 1.63 -25.89
N ILE A 356 -4.26 1.74 -26.27
CA ILE A 356 -3.80 2.88 -27.05
C ILE A 356 -4.41 2.77 -28.45
N GLU A 357 -5.36 3.64 -28.77
CA GLU A 357 -5.94 3.69 -30.11
C GLU A 357 -4.88 4.13 -31.12
N GLN A 358 -4.64 3.30 -32.14
CA GLN A 358 -3.88 3.72 -33.31
C GLN A 358 -4.75 4.70 -34.11
N ASN A 359 -4.32 5.97 -34.19
CA ASN A 359 -4.89 6.90 -35.16
C ASN A 359 -4.53 6.38 -36.57
N HIS A 360 -5.42 5.58 -37.16
CA HIS A 360 -5.35 5.30 -38.59
C HIS A 360 -5.52 6.63 -39.32
N LYS A 361 -4.40 7.21 -39.75
CA LYS A 361 -4.40 8.22 -40.81
C LYS A 361 -5.07 7.56 -42.02
N ARG A 362 -6.34 7.89 -42.26
CA ARG A 362 -7.02 7.64 -43.54
C ARG A 362 -6.13 8.23 -44.62
N LYS A 363 -5.58 7.36 -45.49
CA LYS A 363 -4.93 7.76 -46.73
C LYS A 363 -5.94 8.37 -47.68
#